data_AF-A0A521GVE0-F1
#
_entry.id   AF-A0A521GVE0-F1
#
_cell.length_a   1.000
_cell.length_b   1.000
_cell.length_c   1.000
_cell.angle_alpha   90.00
_cell.angle_beta   90.00
_cell.angle_gamma   90.00
#
_symmetry.space_group_name_H-M   'P 1'
#
loop_
_entity.id
_entity.type
_entity.pdbx_description
1 polymer ?
#
loop_
_entity_poly.entity_id
_entity_poly.type
_entity_poly.pdbx_seq_one_letter_code
_entity_poly.pdbx_strand_id
1 'polypeptide(L)'
;MSWRMTLLLLAPLGACATAAKSAAEQGQALQHDLVQVVDVEYTDATVLVHALQSTLTENEEGGLRVAADPRSNRILLSGSADAVERAVGVIERLDRPQTEHVAVLRLENIHAQELASVLTMLLQERTVMAYGQHHLLATGTEEELARMRELVAELDRTAGEDS
;
A
#
# COMPACT_ATOMS: atom_id res chain seq x y z
N MET A 1 -17.48 -49.75 -65.88
CA MET A 1 -17.11 -50.46 -64.63
C MET A 1 -15.61 -50.32 -64.44
N SER A 2 -15.15 -50.03 -63.21
CA SER A 2 -13.74 -49.78 -62.81
C SER A 2 -13.21 -48.42 -63.30
N TRP A 3 -13.16 -47.32 -62.54
CA TRP A 3 -12.49 -46.99 -61.26
C TRP A 3 -11.02 -47.41 -61.21
N ARG A 4 -10.12 -46.44 -61.42
CA ARG A 4 -9.00 -46.15 -60.51
C ARG A 4 -8.37 -44.79 -60.80
N MET A 5 -8.50 -43.92 -59.80
CA MET A 5 -7.75 -42.68 -59.60
C MET A 5 -6.24 -42.90 -59.68
N THR A 6 -5.53 -41.98 -60.32
CA THR A 6 -4.23 -41.49 -59.83
C THR A 6 -4.12 -40.02 -60.22
N LEU A 7 -4.16 -39.19 -59.19
CA LEU A 7 -4.17 -37.73 -59.21
C LEU A 7 -2.73 -37.23 -59.43
N LEU A 8 -2.52 -36.32 -60.38
CA LEU A 8 -1.30 -35.50 -60.43
C LEU A 8 -1.66 -34.08 -60.89
N LEU A 9 -1.62 -33.19 -59.90
CA LEU A 9 -1.36 -31.75 -59.92
C LEU A 9 -1.78 -30.94 -61.15
N LEU A 10 -2.73 -29.99 -60.95
CA LEU A 10 -2.53 -28.63 -61.43
C LEU A 10 -3.48 -27.60 -60.77
N ALA A 11 -2.87 -26.51 -60.29
CA ALA A 11 -3.42 -25.15 -60.11
C ALA A 11 -4.31 -24.87 -58.87
N PRO A 12 -4.55 -23.59 -58.50
CA PRO A 12 -3.63 -22.43 -58.50
C PRO A 12 -3.71 -21.57 -57.22
N LEU A 13 -2.68 -20.73 -57.04
CA LEU A 13 -2.68 -19.36 -56.50
C LEU A 13 -3.95 -18.92 -55.73
N GLY A 14 -3.91 -18.94 -54.40
CA GLY A 14 -5.02 -18.42 -53.61
C GLY A 14 -4.84 -18.33 -52.09
N ALA A 15 -3.61 -18.40 -51.57
CA ALA A 15 -3.38 -18.38 -50.12
C ALA A 15 -2.15 -17.55 -49.76
N CYS A 16 -2.28 -16.21 -49.81
CA CYS A 16 -1.23 -15.30 -49.32
C CYS A 16 -1.74 -14.23 -48.34
N ALA A 17 -3.04 -14.20 -47.99
CA ALA A 17 -3.59 -13.16 -47.11
C ALA A 17 -3.72 -13.56 -45.62
N THR A 18 -3.41 -14.81 -45.23
CA THR A 18 -3.59 -15.31 -43.85
C THR A 18 -2.27 -15.62 -43.12
N ALA A 19 -1.12 -15.40 -43.75
CA ALA A 19 0.20 -15.54 -43.09
C ALA A 19 0.72 -14.23 -42.49
N ALA A 20 0.08 -13.08 -42.78
CA ALA A 20 0.52 -11.77 -42.29
C ALA A 20 0.03 -11.43 -40.87
N LYS A 21 -1.02 -12.12 -40.37
CA LYS A 21 -1.58 -11.84 -39.04
C LYS A 21 -0.83 -12.55 -37.90
N SER A 22 -0.20 -13.69 -38.18
CA SER A 22 0.55 -14.45 -37.15
C SER A 22 1.99 -13.98 -36.92
N ALA A 23 2.50 -13.06 -37.76
CA ALA A 23 3.82 -12.45 -37.58
C ALA A 23 3.76 -11.15 -36.74
N ALA A 24 2.59 -10.53 -36.61
CA ALA A 24 2.40 -9.32 -35.79
C ALA A 24 2.29 -9.62 -34.29
N GLU A 25 1.99 -10.86 -33.89
CA GLU A 25 1.92 -11.28 -32.48
C GLU A 25 3.27 -11.81 -31.94
N GLN A 26 4.28 -11.99 -32.80
CA GLN A 26 5.61 -12.50 -32.43
C GLN A 26 6.69 -11.42 -32.36
N GLY A 27 6.28 -10.15 -32.48
CA GLY A 27 7.10 -8.96 -32.26
C GLY A 27 6.74 -8.24 -30.97
N GLN A 28 6.30 -8.96 -29.92
CA GLN A 28 6.30 -8.39 -28.58
C GLN A 28 7.75 -8.11 -28.26
N ALA A 29 8.15 -6.85 -28.47
CA ALA A 29 9.47 -6.35 -28.18
C ALA A 29 9.89 -6.93 -26.83
N LEU A 30 11.11 -7.45 -26.77
CA LEU A 30 11.82 -7.69 -25.52
C LEU A 30 12.04 -6.31 -24.86
N GLN A 31 10.97 -5.63 -24.46
CA GLN A 31 11.01 -4.63 -23.41
C GLN A 31 11.27 -5.46 -22.17
N HIS A 32 12.55 -5.56 -21.81
CA HIS A 32 12.94 -6.20 -20.58
C HIS A 32 12.31 -5.40 -19.46
N ASP A 33 11.20 -5.89 -18.90
CA ASP A 33 10.66 -5.36 -17.66
C ASP A 33 11.81 -5.39 -16.64
N LEU A 34 12.25 -4.22 -16.20
CA LEU A 34 13.23 -4.12 -15.13
C LEU A 34 12.56 -4.61 -13.86
N VAL A 35 13.09 -5.69 -13.28
CA VAL A 35 12.63 -6.18 -11.98
C VAL A 35 13.57 -5.67 -10.90
N GLN A 36 13.04 -4.89 -9.98
CA GLN A 36 13.77 -4.35 -8.84
C GLN A 36 13.07 -4.76 -7.54
N VAL A 37 13.89 -5.15 -6.55
CA VAL A 37 13.42 -5.39 -5.18
C VAL A 37 13.82 -4.18 -4.34
N VAL A 38 12.86 -3.62 -3.62
CA VAL A 38 13.03 -2.48 -2.72
C VAL A 38 12.77 -2.97 -1.29
N ASP A 39 13.73 -2.72 -0.40
CA ASP A 39 13.58 -2.96 1.03
C ASP A 39 12.77 -1.81 1.66
N VAL A 40 11.80 -2.15 2.51
CA VAL A 40 10.99 -1.17 3.27
C VAL A 40 11.37 -1.30 4.75
N GLU A 41 11.72 -0.18 5.38
CA GLU A 41 12.33 -0.16 6.71
C GLU A 41 11.35 0.22 7.82
N TYR A 42 10.46 1.19 7.57
CA TYR A 42 9.63 1.79 8.63
C TYR A 42 8.13 1.50 8.47
N THR A 43 7.67 1.26 7.25
CA THR A 43 6.25 1.03 6.93
C THR A 43 6.01 -0.41 6.48
N ASP A 44 4.77 -0.91 6.60
CA ASP A 44 4.40 -2.20 6.03
C ASP A 44 4.37 -2.12 4.49
N ALA A 45 5.06 -3.06 3.83
CA ALA A 45 5.15 -3.13 2.38
C ALA A 45 3.76 -3.22 1.71
N THR A 46 2.79 -3.90 2.33
CA THR A 46 1.42 -4.03 1.83
C THR A 46 0.72 -2.69 1.75
N VAL A 47 0.89 -1.85 2.78
CA VAL A 47 0.30 -0.50 2.84
C VAL A 47 0.87 0.39 1.74
N LEU A 48 2.18 0.33 1.54
CA LEU A 48 2.85 1.09 0.47
C LEU A 48 2.40 0.64 -0.92
N VAL A 49 2.24 -0.67 -1.16
CA VAL A 49 1.75 -1.16 -2.46
C VAL A 49 0.36 -0.63 -2.79
N HIS A 50 -0.55 -0.57 -1.81
CA HIS A 50 -1.88 0.02 -2.04
C HIS A 50 -1.80 1.52 -2.37
N ALA A 51 -0.92 2.26 -1.70
CA ALA A 51 -0.69 3.68 -1.98
C ALA A 51 -0.04 3.91 -3.37
N LEU A 52 0.87 3.04 -3.78
CA LEU A 52 1.50 3.09 -5.10
C LEU A 52 0.49 2.76 -6.20
N GLN A 53 -0.38 1.75 -5.98
CA GLN A 53 -1.41 1.37 -6.93
C GLN A 53 -2.42 2.49 -7.17
N SER A 54 -2.84 3.20 -6.12
CA SER A 54 -3.78 4.32 -6.26
C SER A 54 -3.16 5.55 -6.93
N THR A 55 -1.85 5.77 -6.79
CA THR A 55 -1.19 6.98 -7.31
C THR A 55 -0.57 6.80 -8.69
N LEU A 56 -0.03 5.61 -8.99
CA LEU A 56 0.74 5.34 -10.20
C LEU A 56 -0.02 4.52 -11.24
N THR A 57 -1.00 3.69 -10.86
CA THR A 57 -1.69 2.81 -11.83
C THR A 57 -2.77 3.53 -12.63
N GLU A 58 -3.28 4.68 -12.17
CA GLU A 58 -4.31 5.45 -12.91
C GLU A 58 -3.76 6.14 -14.17
N ASN A 59 -2.44 6.31 -14.29
CA ASN A 59 -1.83 7.24 -15.26
C ASN A 59 -0.77 6.65 -16.20
N GLU A 60 -0.49 5.33 -16.18
CA GLU A 60 0.69 4.79 -16.87
C GLU A 60 0.40 3.81 -18.01
N GLU A 61 0.81 4.21 -19.22
CA GLU A 61 0.91 3.37 -20.42
C GLU A 61 2.14 2.42 -20.39
N GLY A 62 2.87 2.34 -19.27
CA GLY A 62 4.16 1.64 -19.13
C GLY A 62 4.13 0.31 -18.36
N GLY A 63 2.97 -0.15 -17.90
CA GLY A 63 2.81 -1.49 -17.32
C GLY A 63 3.56 -1.74 -16.02
N LEU A 64 3.67 -0.75 -15.12
CA LEU A 64 4.24 -0.96 -13.78
C LEU A 64 3.39 -1.97 -13.01
N ARG A 65 3.99 -3.11 -12.66
CA ARG A 65 3.42 -4.08 -11.71
C ARG A 65 4.15 -3.96 -10.38
N VAL A 66 3.38 -3.98 -9.31
CA VAL A 66 3.87 -3.84 -7.95
C VAL A 66 3.33 -5.02 -7.14
N ALA A 67 4.21 -5.71 -6.42
CA ALA A 67 3.85 -6.81 -5.52
C ALA A 67 4.60 -6.66 -4.19
N ALA A 68 3.88 -6.81 -3.07
CA ALA A 68 4.50 -6.85 -1.75
C ALA A 68 4.91 -8.28 -1.39
N ASP A 69 6.04 -8.43 -0.69
CA ASP A 69 6.39 -9.60 0.11
C ASP A 69 6.32 -9.24 1.60
N PRO A 70 5.19 -9.51 2.28
CA PRO A 70 5.02 -9.21 3.69
C PRO A 70 5.97 -10.00 4.61
N ARG A 71 6.54 -11.13 4.14
CA ARG A 71 7.41 -11.97 4.98
C ARG A 71 8.78 -11.34 5.18
N SER A 72 9.24 -10.57 4.20
CA SER A 72 10.53 -9.90 4.21
C SER A 72 10.42 -8.37 4.27
N ASN A 73 9.19 -7.84 4.31
CA ASN A 73 8.87 -6.41 4.19
C ASN A 73 9.51 -5.75 2.96
N ARG A 74 9.39 -6.41 1.81
CA ARG A 74 9.97 -5.97 0.53
C ARG A 74 8.90 -5.70 -0.50
N ILE A 75 9.20 -4.81 -1.43
CA ILE A 75 8.35 -4.53 -2.59
C ILE A 75 9.09 -4.94 -3.85
N LEU A 76 8.43 -5.75 -4.68
CA LEU A 76 8.87 -6.11 -6.01
C LEU A 76 8.21 -5.18 -7.01
N LEU A 77 9.04 -4.48 -7.79
CA LEU A 77 8.65 -3.61 -8.87
C LEU A 77 9.06 -4.24 -10.19
N SER A 78 8.15 -4.29 -11.17
CA SER A 78 8.47 -4.71 -12.53
C SER A 78 7.82 -3.79 -13.55
N GLY A 79 8.59 -3.27 -14.51
CA GLY A 79 8.05 -2.45 -15.59
C GLY A 79 9.15 -1.70 -16.36
N SER A 80 8.80 -0.62 -17.03
CA SER A 80 9.79 0.26 -17.66
C SER A 80 10.71 0.91 -16.62
N ALA A 81 11.96 1.20 -16.99
CA ALA A 81 12.94 1.80 -16.09
C ALA A 81 12.42 3.10 -15.45
N ASP A 82 11.81 3.97 -16.26
CA ASP A 82 11.24 5.24 -15.78
C ASP A 82 10.12 5.03 -14.75
N ALA A 83 9.30 3.98 -14.92
CA ALA A 83 8.22 3.68 -13.98
C ALA A 83 8.75 3.12 -12.65
N VAL A 84 9.75 2.25 -12.72
CA VAL A 84 10.43 1.72 -11.53
C VAL A 84 11.12 2.83 -10.76
N GLU A 85 11.84 3.73 -11.42
CA GLU A 85 12.53 4.85 -10.78
C GLU A 85 11.55 5.81 -10.09
N ARG A 86 10.41 6.15 -10.73
CA ARG A 86 9.35 6.93 -10.09
C ARG A 86 8.78 6.24 -8.86
N ALA A 87 8.48 4.94 -8.97
CA ALA A 87 7.94 4.17 -7.86
C ALA A 87 8.90 4.15 -6.67
N VAL A 88 10.21 3.96 -6.91
CA VAL A 88 11.25 4.04 -5.87
C VAL A 88 11.23 5.41 -5.19
N GLY A 89 11.21 6.50 -5.95
CA GLY A 89 11.17 7.86 -5.38
C GLY A 89 9.91 8.15 -4.56
N VAL A 90 8.77 7.52 -4.88
CA VAL A 90 7.56 7.58 -4.04
C VAL A 90 7.73 6.74 -2.78
N ILE A 91 8.26 5.53 -2.88
CA ILE A 91 8.53 4.65 -1.73
C ILE A 91 9.42 5.35 -0.72
N GLU A 92 10.56 5.92 -1.14
CA GLU A 92 11.49 6.63 -0.24
C GLU A 92 10.86 7.84 0.47
N ARG A 93 9.85 8.46 -0.14
CA ARG A 93 9.13 9.58 0.47
C ARG A 93 8.10 9.12 1.50
N LEU A 94 7.51 7.95 1.30
CA LEU A 94 6.47 7.38 2.15
C LEU A 94 7.05 6.53 3.28
N ASP A 95 8.14 5.81 3.04
CA ASP A 95 8.83 4.96 4.01
C ASP A 95 9.74 5.80 4.91
N ARG A 96 9.10 6.56 5.81
CA ARG A 96 9.80 7.37 6.81
C ARG A 96 9.55 6.82 8.21
N PRO A 97 10.50 6.99 9.13
CA PRO A 97 10.28 6.65 10.53
C PRO A 97 9.12 7.45 11.09
N GLN A 98 7.98 6.80 11.35
CA GLN A 98 7.03 7.32 12.32
C GLN A 98 7.67 7.15 13.69
N THR A 99 8.11 8.27 14.28
CA THR A 99 8.62 8.23 15.65
C THR A 99 7.41 8.11 16.57
N GLU A 100 7.17 6.89 17.05
CA GLU A 100 6.20 6.66 18.11
C GLU A 100 6.78 7.15 19.44
N HIS A 101 6.03 7.99 20.12
CA HIS A 101 6.38 8.52 21.43
C HIS A 101 5.42 7.96 22.48
N VAL A 102 5.89 7.93 23.72
CA VAL A 102 5.05 7.65 24.89
C VAL A 102 4.86 8.95 25.65
N ALA A 103 3.60 9.31 25.93
CA ALA A 103 3.27 10.45 26.77
C ALA A 103 2.54 9.99 28.04
N VAL A 104 2.93 10.59 29.17
CA VAL A 104 2.17 10.53 30.42
C VAL A 104 1.28 11.78 30.48
N LEU A 105 -0.02 11.57 30.60
CA LEU A 105 -1.06 12.58 30.70
C LEU A 105 -1.57 12.56 32.13
N ARG A 106 -1.49 13.70 32.82
CA ARG A 106 -2.04 13.84 34.16
C ARG A 106 -3.49 14.34 34.08
N LEU A 107 -4.34 13.77 34.92
CA LEU A 107 -5.74 14.14 35.09
C LEU A 107 -5.93 14.82 36.44
N GLU A 108 -6.89 15.73 36.51
CA GLU A 108 -7.23 16.49 37.72
C GLU A 108 -8.57 16.06 38.29
N ASN A 109 -9.59 15.86 37.44
CA ASN A 109 -10.97 15.66 37.89
C ASN A 109 -11.49 14.24 37.60
N ILE A 110 -11.05 13.60 36.52
CA ILE A 110 -11.52 12.27 36.10
C ILE A 110 -10.57 11.16 36.56
N HIS A 111 -11.14 10.01 36.94
CA HIS A 111 -10.38 8.78 37.17
C HIS A 111 -9.83 8.19 35.87
N ALA A 112 -8.54 7.88 35.84
CA ALA A 112 -7.86 7.38 34.65
C ALA A 112 -8.54 6.14 34.04
N GLN A 113 -9.07 5.21 34.85
CA GLN A 113 -9.77 4.02 34.34
C GLN A 113 -11.06 4.37 33.58
N GLU A 114 -11.82 5.35 34.05
CA GLU A 114 -13.06 5.79 33.42
C GLU A 114 -12.75 6.48 32.09
N LEU A 115 -11.79 7.42 32.11
CA LEU A 115 -11.40 8.14 30.90
C LEU A 115 -10.76 7.21 29.86
N ALA A 116 -9.92 6.26 30.28
CA ALA A 116 -9.35 5.26 29.36
C ALA A 116 -10.45 4.48 28.63
N SER A 117 -11.49 4.05 29.34
CA SER A 117 -12.60 3.29 28.75
C SER A 117 -13.34 4.10 27.68
N VAL A 118 -13.62 5.38 27.97
CA VAL A 118 -14.27 6.30 27.03
C VAL A 118 -13.37 6.55 25.82
N LEU A 119 -12.09 6.84 26.03
CA LEU A 119 -11.14 7.10 24.95
C LEU A 119 -10.93 5.88 24.07
N THR A 120 -10.87 4.67 24.62
CA THR A 120 -10.77 3.42 23.84
C THR A 120 -11.99 3.24 22.93
N MET A 121 -13.19 3.57 23.42
CA MET A 121 -14.40 3.52 22.61
C MET A 121 -14.40 4.55 21.47
N LEU A 122 -13.85 5.75 21.69
CA LEU A 122 -13.81 6.82 20.71
C LEU A 122 -12.67 6.68 19.69
N LEU A 123 -11.52 6.15 20.12
CA LEU A 123 -10.29 6.17 19.33
C LEU A 123 -9.99 4.86 18.59
N GLN A 124 -10.73 3.77 18.86
CA GLN A 124 -10.79 2.43 18.21
C GLN A 124 -9.47 1.67 17.91
N GLU A 125 -8.35 2.34 17.66
CA GLU A 125 -7.06 1.77 17.23
C GLU A 125 -5.87 2.27 18.07
N ARG A 126 -6.09 3.11 19.09
CA ARG A 126 -5.01 3.64 19.93
C ARG A 126 -4.93 3.00 21.31
N THR A 127 -3.69 2.71 21.69
CA THR A 127 -3.37 2.18 23.02
C THR A 127 -3.32 3.34 24.02
N VAL A 128 -4.37 3.46 24.82
CA VAL A 128 -4.41 4.32 26.02
C VAL A 128 -4.50 3.42 27.24
N MET A 129 -3.62 3.61 28.22
CA MET A 129 -3.55 2.80 29.43
C MET A 129 -3.70 3.67 30.67
N ALA A 130 -4.61 3.28 31.57
CA ALA A 130 -4.71 3.92 32.88
C ALA A 130 -3.57 3.45 33.80
N TYR A 131 -2.87 4.41 34.40
CA TYR A 131 -1.84 4.17 35.40
C TYR A 131 -2.18 4.90 36.70
N GLY A 132 -2.59 4.15 37.72
CA GLY A 132 -3.09 4.71 38.97
C GLY A 132 -4.42 5.46 38.79
N GLN A 133 -4.69 6.45 39.65
CA GLN A 133 -5.97 7.16 39.69
C GLN A 133 -6.05 8.35 38.72
N HIS A 134 -4.92 9.00 38.44
CA HIS A 134 -4.87 10.30 37.75
C HIS A 134 -3.84 10.38 36.63
N HIS A 135 -3.32 9.24 36.13
CA HIS A 135 -2.39 9.25 35.01
C HIS A 135 -2.88 8.32 33.90
N LEU A 136 -2.79 8.81 32.67
CA LEU A 136 -2.97 8.05 31.44
C LEU A 136 -1.65 7.98 30.70
N LEU A 137 -1.34 6.80 30.20
CA LEU A 137 -0.25 6.55 29.27
C LEU A 137 -0.86 6.45 27.87
N ALA A 138 -0.29 7.18 26.93
CA ALA A 138 -0.70 7.11 25.53
C ALA A 138 0.53 6.94 24.64
N THR A 139 0.39 6.14 23.58
CA THR A 139 1.40 5.97 22.54
C THR A 139 0.89 6.48 21.21
N GLY A 140 1.80 7.00 20.39
CA GLY A 140 1.50 7.46 19.04
C GLY A 140 2.50 8.49 18.57
N THR A 141 2.28 9.05 17.39
CA THR A 141 3.14 10.13 16.87
C THR A 141 2.95 11.42 17.66
N GLU A 142 3.90 12.36 17.55
CA GLU A 142 3.88 13.61 18.30
C GLU A 142 2.61 14.45 18.05
N GLU A 143 2.18 14.55 16.79
CA GLU A 143 0.97 15.27 16.39
C GLU A 143 -0.29 14.65 17.00
N GLU A 144 -0.34 13.32 17.01
CA GLU A 144 -1.46 12.57 17.55
C GLU A 144 -1.56 12.69 19.08
N LEU A 145 -0.41 12.62 19.77
CA LEU A 145 -0.34 12.84 21.21
C LEU A 145 -0.71 14.29 21.56
N ALA A 146 -0.35 15.27 20.72
CA ALA A 146 -0.75 16.66 20.92
C ALA A 146 -2.28 16.83 20.84
N ARG A 147 -2.91 16.23 19.81
CA ARG A 147 -4.36 16.24 19.66
C ARG A 147 -5.07 15.52 20.81
N MET A 148 -4.48 14.42 21.29
CA MET A 148 -5.02 13.65 22.40
C MET A 148 -4.88 14.38 23.75
N ARG A 149 -3.80 15.13 23.98
CA ARG A 149 -3.67 16.02 25.15
C ARG A 149 -4.79 17.03 25.23
N GLU A 150 -5.11 17.66 24.10
CA GLU A 150 -6.19 18.65 24.01
C GLU A 150 -7.54 18.02 24.33
N LEU A 151 -7.85 16.88 23.73
CA LEU A 151 -9.10 16.16 23.99
C LEU A 151 -9.23 15.72 25.45
N VAL A 152 -8.16 15.18 26.03
CA VAL A 152 -8.12 14.76 27.43
C VAL A 152 -8.32 15.94 28.37
N ALA A 153 -7.65 17.07 28.11
CA ALA A 153 -7.79 18.27 28.92
C ALA A 153 -9.20 18.88 28.83
N GLU A 154 -9.87 18.74 27.68
CA GLU A 154 -11.26 19.17 27.51
C GLU A 154 -12.21 18.31 28.33
N LEU A 155 -12.13 16.99 28.17
CA LEU A 155 -12.98 16.03 28.90
C LEU A 155 -12.78 16.17 30.41
N ASP A 156 -11.53 16.23 30.86
CA ASP A 156 -11.19 16.37 32.28
C ASP A 156 -11.71 17.68 32.89
N ARG A 157 -11.78 18.77 32.11
CA ARG A 157 -12.37 20.04 32.56
C ARG A 157 -13.88 19.93 32.71
N THR A 158 -14.57 19.37 31.71
CA THR A 158 -16.03 19.23 31.75
C THR A 158 -16.52 18.41 32.94
N ALA A 159 -15.77 17.39 33.36
CA ALA A 159 -16.13 16.61 34.55
C ALA A 159 -16.01 17.40 35.87
N GLY A 160 -15.12 18.39 35.93
CA GLY A 160 -15.00 19.29 37.08
C GLY A 160 -16.11 20.33 37.15
N GLU A 161 -16.80 20.63 36.04
CA GLU A 161 -17.92 21.58 36.00
C GLU A 161 -19.26 20.95 36.43
N ASP A 162 -19.37 19.62 36.33
CA ASP A 162 -20.57 18.85 36.71
C ASP A 162 -20.58 18.36 38.18
N SER A 163 -19.55 18.69 38.98
CA SER A 163 -19.40 18.30 40.40
C SER A 163 -19.67 19.45 41.38
#